data_AF-A0A1I3V6V2-F1
#
_entry.id   AF-A0A1I3V6V2-F1
#
_cell.length_a   1.000
_cell.length_b   1.000
_cell.length_c   1.000
_cell.angle_alpha   90.00
_cell.angle_beta   90.00
_cell.angle_gamma   90.00
#
_symmetry.space_group_name_H-M   'P 1'
#
loop_
_entity.id
_entity.type
_entity.pdbx_description
1 polymer ?
#
loop_
_entity_poly.entity_id
_entity_poly.type
_entity_poly.pdbx_seq_one_letter_code
_entity_poly.pdbx_strand_id
1 'polypeptide(L)'
;MEAGDEIRPAGFTRPRRGVRRLAGSLLFLGVLALVGTVLWAPGGGWAEPVHRLLELTFPVLLLAAAGLYGYELFLRRWLAAELVRIAGPRIVEALLPHQVMEAFLDSIYGRNEANRDVMTGVLGGAGRRPGGGDLTISTHTGVHMELRAVDQELYYLTTAVTYSFRQNVPVDRFIVFATCNALLRDSISSGCQLPLFELWFVPDSTLFHSSVDDMLPSVRLGIEYVDSAGRHHSASASKLRLREVKYQQWADYLSFFREDMGPLPRQNTSDHLGDLRIFECDLSDIAADDHTVQAIERLSVRVSALQRVDDGMCYWQAPYPCYVDQITFAVKELDVEGSGAFEFNLAPFTFRSNTATTRWLRAEDLPELDVRSWLLPGHGVALLWRPSRGGE
;
A
#
# COMPACT_ATOMS: atom_id res chain seq x y z
N MET A 1 14.51 -29.14 1.14
CA MET A 1 15.20 -28.28 2.11
C MET A 1 16.54 -27.92 1.48
N GLU A 2 16.48 -27.05 0.48
CA GLU A 2 17.64 -26.57 -0.27
C GLU A 2 17.93 -25.15 0.18
N ALA A 3 19.22 -24.90 0.40
CA ALA A 3 19.75 -23.70 0.99
C ALA A 3 19.41 -22.47 0.15
N GLY A 4 18.95 -21.43 0.85
CA GLY A 4 18.62 -20.13 0.26
C GLY A 4 19.83 -19.53 -0.44
N ASP A 5 19.59 -19.10 -1.67
CA ASP A 5 20.49 -18.27 -2.45
C ASP A 5 20.67 -16.93 -1.69
N GLU A 6 21.90 -16.62 -1.31
CA GLU A 6 22.29 -15.35 -0.71
C GLU A 6 21.94 -14.22 -1.69
N ILE A 7 20.88 -13.47 -1.38
CA ILE A 7 20.61 -12.18 -2.02
C ILE A 7 21.76 -11.24 -1.64
N ARG A 8 22.77 -11.18 -2.50
CA ARG A 8 23.84 -10.17 -2.39
C ARG A 8 23.22 -8.79 -2.62
N PRO A 9 23.32 -7.84 -1.68
CA PRO A 9 22.84 -6.48 -1.89
C PRO A 9 23.65 -5.82 -3.01
N ALA A 10 23.06 -5.78 -4.20
CA ALA A 10 23.56 -5.01 -5.32
C ALA A 10 23.30 -3.53 -5.04
N GLY A 11 24.34 -2.76 -4.70
CA GLY A 11 24.22 -1.29 -4.75
C GLY A 11 25.18 -0.50 -3.87
N PHE A 12 25.57 -1.01 -2.70
CA PHE A 12 26.48 -0.28 -1.82
C PHE A 12 27.89 -0.87 -1.90
N THR A 13 28.79 -0.10 -2.53
CA THR A 13 30.28 -0.15 -2.47
C THR A 13 30.96 -0.25 -3.84
N ARG A 14 30.75 0.73 -4.71
CA ARG A 14 31.87 1.10 -5.59
C ARG A 14 32.93 1.79 -4.72
N PRO A 15 34.13 1.20 -4.56
CA PRO A 15 35.25 1.90 -3.92
C PRO A 15 35.48 3.20 -4.69
N ARG A 16 35.67 4.33 -4.00
CA ARG A 16 36.06 5.57 -4.66
C ARG A 16 37.36 5.26 -5.42
N ARG A 17 37.30 5.25 -6.76
CA ARG A 17 38.41 4.88 -7.64
C ARG A 17 39.71 5.62 -7.24
N GLY A 18 39.60 6.82 -6.66
CA GLY A 18 40.71 7.59 -6.12
C GLY A 18 41.48 6.93 -4.96
N VAL A 19 40.81 6.31 -3.98
CA VAL A 19 41.48 5.76 -2.79
C VAL A 19 42.30 4.51 -3.14
N ARG A 20 41.77 3.63 -3.98
CA ARG A 20 42.51 2.46 -4.47
C ARG A 20 43.66 2.85 -5.39
N ARG A 21 43.50 3.89 -6.21
CA ARG A 21 44.59 4.43 -7.02
C ARG A 21 45.69 5.00 -6.14
N LEU A 22 45.35 5.77 -5.11
CA LEU A 22 46.31 6.34 -4.16
C LEU A 22 47.05 5.25 -3.38
N ALA A 23 46.34 4.24 -2.85
CA ALA A 23 46.96 3.09 -2.20
C ALA A 23 47.89 2.29 -3.14
N GLY A 24 47.47 2.10 -4.40
CA GLY A 24 48.30 1.47 -5.44
C GLY A 24 49.55 2.29 -5.79
N SER A 25 49.43 3.61 -5.90
CA SER A 25 50.56 4.51 -6.13
C SER A 25 51.55 4.51 -4.96
N LEU A 26 51.07 4.52 -3.72
CA LEU A 26 51.91 4.44 -2.52
C LEU A 26 52.62 3.09 -2.42
N LEU A 27 51.93 1.99 -2.74
CA LEU A 27 52.53 0.64 -2.80
C LEU A 27 53.63 0.59 -3.87
N PHE A 28 53.35 1.09 -5.07
CA PHE A 28 54.31 1.11 -6.18
C PHE A 28 55.56 1.94 -5.83
N LEU A 29 55.38 3.14 -5.27
CA LEU A 29 56.48 4.01 -4.83
C LEU A 29 57.28 3.37 -3.68
N GLY A 30 56.60 2.73 -2.73
CA GLY A 30 57.25 2.03 -1.61
C GLY A 30 58.08 0.84 -2.07
N VAL A 31 57.57 0.03 -3.01
CA VAL A 31 58.31 -1.10 -3.60
C VAL A 31 59.50 -0.59 -4.42
N LEU A 32 59.33 0.47 -5.19
CA LEU A 32 60.41 1.05 -5.98
C LEU A 32 61.53 1.63 -5.10
N ALA A 33 61.17 2.27 -3.99
CA ALA A 33 62.13 2.73 -2.98
C ALA A 33 62.85 1.57 -2.29
N LEU A 34 62.13 0.50 -1.92
CA LEU A 34 62.72 -0.72 -1.34
C LEU A 34 63.72 -1.38 -2.31
N VAL A 35 63.33 -1.57 -3.57
CA VAL A 35 64.21 -2.13 -4.61
C VAL A 35 65.44 -1.24 -4.81
N GLY A 36 65.26 0.08 -4.79
CA GLY A 36 66.34 1.05 -4.83
C GLY A 36 67.32 0.92 -3.66
N THR A 37 66.84 0.72 -2.43
CA THR A 37 67.70 0.50 -1.26
C THR A 37 68.41 -0.85 -1.26
N VAL A 38 67.80 -1.90 -1.81
CA VAL A 38 68.37 -3.26 -1.77
C VAL A 38 69.39 -3.48 -2.89
N LEU A 39 69.15 -2.92 -4.07
CA LEU A 39 69.99 -3.14 -5.26
C LEU A 39 71.12 -2.13 -5.41
N TRP A 40 71.13 -1.03 -4.66
CA TRP A 40 72.10 0.05 -4.82
C TRP A 40 73.01 0.20 -3.59
N ALA A 41 74.29 -0.15 -3.74
CA ALA A 41 75.31 0.14 -2.73
C ALA A 41 75.90 1.56 -2.94
N PRO A 42 75.79 2.49 -1.98
CA PRO A 42 76.22 3.87 -2.19
C PRO A 42 77.75 3.98 -2.14
N GLY A 43 78.36 4.47 -3.23
CA GLY A 43 79.81 4.64 -3.39
C GLY A 43 80.41 5.93 -2.81
N GLY A 44 79.71 6.61 -1.88
CA GLY A 44 80.12 7.89 -1.27
C GLY A 44 79.64 9.15 -1.99
N GLY A 45 79.59 10.28 -1.26
CA GLY A 45 79.14 11.59 -1.77
C GLY A 45 77.63 11.83 -1.63
N TRP A 46 76.98 12.37 -2.66
CA TRP A 46 75.53 12.65 -2.67
C TRP A 46 74.64 11.40 -2.64
N ALA A 47 75.22 10.22 -2.91
CA ALA A 47 74.51 8.94 -2.91
C ALA A 47 74.10 8.46 -1.50
N GLU A 48 74.89 8.79 -0.48
CA GLU A 48 74.65 8.37 0.90
C GLU A 48 73.40 9.01 1.55
N PRO A 49 73.18 10.34 1.46
CA PRO A 49 71.96 10.94 2.00
C PRO A 49 70.70 10.52 1.23
N VAL A 50 70.80 10.25 -0.08
CA VAL A 50 69.67 9.75 -0.89
C VAL A 50 69.31 8.33 -0.47
N HIS A 51 70.30 7.46 -0.23
CA HIS A 51 70.07 6.11 0.26
C HIS A 51 69.37 6.11 1.63
N ARG A 52 69.83 6.95 2.57
CA ARG A 52 69.17 7.09 3.89
C ARG A 52 67.74 7.61 3.79
N LEU A 53 67.47 8.54 2.87
CA LEU A 53 66.11 9.03 2.61
C LEU A 53 65.21 7.91 2.09
N LEU A 54 65.71 7.07 1.18
CA LEU A 54 64.97 5.91 0.68
C LEU A 54 64.70 4.89 1.78
N GLU A 55 65.68 4.57 2.61
CA GLU A 55 65.54 3.67 3.78
C GLU A 55 64.46 4.14 4.75
N LEU A 56 64.35 5.45 4.99
CA LEU A 56 63.34 6.03 5.88
C LEU A 56 61.96 6.10 5.23
N THR A 57 61.88 6.30 3.92
CA THR A 57 60.61 6.57 3.23
C THR A 57 59.88 5.30 2.79
N PHE A 58 60.58 4.24 2.38
CA PHE A 58 59.92 3.01 1.93
C PHE A 58 59.02 2.35 3.02
N PRO A 59 59.41 2.23 4.31
CA PRO A 59 58.55 1.58 5.29
C PRO A 59 57.29 2.40 5.59
N VAL A 60 57.41 3.73 5.56
CA VAL A 60 56.27 4.65 5.74
C VAL A 60 55.27 4.52 4.58
N LEU A 61 55.77 4.47 3.34
CA LEU A 61 54.92 4.30 2.15
C LEU A 61 54.21 2.94 2.13
N LEU A 62 54.92 1.86 2.49
CA LEU A 62 54.34 0.52 2.56
C LEU A 62 53.32 0.39 3.71
N LEU A 63 53.60 0.97 4.88
CA LEU A 63 52.66 1.00 6.01
C LEU A 63 51.40 1.81 5.67
N ALA A 64 51.54 2.96 5.02
CA ALA A 64 50.41 3.76 4.57
C ALA A 64 49.56 3.01 3.52
N ALA A 65 50.20 2.35 2.56
CA ALA A 65 49.51 1.52 1.57
C ALA A 65 48.77 0.33 2.23
N ALA A 66 49.43 -0.36 3.16
CA ALA A 66 48.84 -1.48 3.91
C ALA A 66 47.67 -1.03 4.79
N GLY A 67 47.81 0.11 5.48
CA GLY A 67 46.74 0.71 6.29
C GLY A 67 45.52 1.10 5.45
N LEU A 68 45.73 1.71 4.29
CA LEU A 68 44.64 2.04 3.35
C LEU A 68 43.97 0.79 2.77
N TYR A 69 44.76 -0.23 2.44
CA TYR A 69 44.21 -1.51 1.95
C TYR A 69 43.42 -2.23 3.04
N GLY A 70 43.95 -2.31 4.26
CA GLY A 70 43.28 -2.92 5.42
C GLY A 70 42.00 -2.16 5.80
N TYR A 71 42.02 -0.83 5.72
CA TYR A 71 40.84 0.00 5.92
C TYR A 71 39.76 -0.28 4.87
N GLU A 72 40.08 -0.24 3.57
CA GLU A 72 39.10 -0.45 2.50
C GLU A 72 38.58 -1.89 2.41
N LEU A 73 39.44 -2.90 2.64
CA LEU A 73 39.06 -4.30 2.50
C LEU A 73 38.35 -4.86 3.73
N PHE A 74 38.78 -4.46 4.92
CA PHE A 74 38.31 -5.09 6.16
C PHE A 74 37.55 -4.10 7.03
N LEU A 75 38.21 -3.03 7.49
CA LEU A 75 37.65 -2.16 8.53
C LEU A 75 36.38 -1.44 8.05
N ARG A 76 36.37 -0.95 6.81
CA ARG A 76 35.21 -0.29 6.20
C ARG A 76 34.04 -1.25 6.01
N ARG A 77 34.30 -2.46 5.52
CA ARG A 77 33.25 -3.48 5.32
C ARG A 77 32.65 -3.90 6.64
N TRP A 78 33.50 -4.13 7.63
CA TRP A 78 33.10 -4.50 8.98
C TRP A 78 32.32 -3.37 9.66
N LEU A 79 32.83 -2.13 9.65
CA LEU A 79 32.13 -0.97 10.22
C LEU A 79 30.80 -0.71 9.52
N ALA A 80 30.73 -0.84 8.19
CA ALA A 80 29.48 -0.69 7.45
C ALA A 80 28.49 -1.79 7.81
N ALA A 81 28.93 -3.05 7.88
CA ALA A 81 28.09 -4.18 8.29
C ALA A 81 27.59 -4.01 9.73
N GLU A 82 28.45 -3.53 10.64
CA GLU A 82 28.11 -3.35 12.05
C GLU A 82 27.19 -2.12 12.26
N LEU A 83 27.41 -1.03 11.53
CA LEU A 83 26.48 0.11 11.47
C LEU A 83 25.12 -0.30 10.90
N VAL A 84 25.08 -1.11 9.85
CA VAL A 84 23.82 -1.67 9.33
C VAL A 84 23.17 -2.60 10.34
N ARG A 85 23.93 -3.41 11.07
CA ARG A 85 23.40 -4.34 12.08
C ARG A 85 22.80 -3.62 13.29
N ILE A 86 23.50 -2.60 13.81
CA ILE A 86 23.12 -1.88 15.02
C ILE A 86 22.09 -0.79 14.72
N ALA A 87 22.31 -0.03 13.64
CA ALA A 87 21.49 1.13 13.32
C ALA A 87 20.45 0.82 12.25
N GLY A 88 20.56 -0.26 11.47
CA GLY A 88 19.61 -0.59 10.40
C GLY A 88 18.15 -0.64 10.86
N PRO A 89 17.78 -1.43 11.90
CA PRO A 89 16.40 -1.50 12.36
C PRO A 89 15.87 -0.14 12.84
N ARG A 90 16.66 0.59 13.64
CA ARG A 90 16.27 1.91 14.18
C ARG A 90 16.26 3.03 13.14
N ILE A 91 17.12 2.97 12.13
CA ILE A 91 17.14 3.91 11.01
C ILE A 91 15.95 3.63 10.10
N VAL A 92 15.62 2.37 9.83
CA VAL A 92 14.44 2.00 9.03
C VAL A 92 13.15 2.41 9.74
N GLU A 93 13.07 2.27 11.07
CA GLU A 93 11.94 2.78 11.87
C GLU A 93 11.86 4.32 11.89
N ALA A 94 13.00 5.02 11.75
CA ALA A 94 13.05 6.48 11.69
C ALA A 94 12.81 7.05 10.27
N LEU A 95 13.00 6.23 9.23
CA LEU A 95 12.73 6.60 7.85
C LEU A 95 11.23 6.46 7.56
N LEU A 96 10.75 7.30 6.65
CA LEU A 96 9.36 7.21 6.21
C LEU A 96 9.19 5.93 5.37
N PRO A 97 8.13 5.12 5.58
CA PRO A 97 7.91 3.88 4.85
C PRO A 97 8.02 4.04 3.33
N HIS A 98 7.56 5.18 2.79
CA HIS A 98 7.67 5.47 1.37
C HIS A 98 9.12 5.57 0.89
N GLN A 99 10.03 6.17 1.67
CA GLN A 99 11.43 6.36 1.26
C GLN A 99 12.15 5.01 1.14
N VAL A 100 11.84 4.09 2.06
CA VAL A 100 12.42 2.75 2.07
C VAL A 100 11.91 1.95 0.87
N MET A 101 10.59 2.00 0.62
CA MET A 101 9.98 1.26 -0.49
C MET A 101 10.37 1.84 -1.85
N GLU A 102 10.39 3.17 -2.00
CA GLU A 102 10.83 3.87 -3.21
C GLU A 102 12.29 3.51 -3.54
N ALA A 103 13.21 3.60 -2.57
CA ALA A 103 14.60 3.24 -2.78
C ALA A 103 14.78 1.76 -3.18
N PHE A 104 13.95 0.87 -2.61
CA PHE A 104 13.95 -0.54 -2.96
C PHE A 104 13.42 -0.77 -4.39
N LEU A 105 12.27 -0.22 -4.74
CA LEU A 105 11.67 -0.34 -6.07
C LEU A 105 12.56 0.27 -7.14
N ASP A 106 13.12 1.46 -6.90
CA ASP A 106 14.07 2.11 -7.81
C ASP A 106 15.34 1.28 -8.03
N SER A 107 15.79 0.53 -7.02
CA SER A 107 16.96 -0.33 -7.15
C SER A 107 16.72 -1.56 -8.03
N ILE A 108 15.48 -2.07 -8.05
CA ILE A 108 15.10 -3.30 -8.78
C ILE A 108 14.59 -2.96 -10.17
N TYR A 109 13.66 -2.02 -10.26
CA TYR A 109 12.91 -1.69 -11.48
C TYR A 109 13.44 -0.42 -12.18
N GLY A 110 14.37 0.31 -11.55
CA GLY A 110 14.76 1.64 -11.99
C GLY A 110 13.71 2.70 -11.60
N ARG A 111 14.05 3.96 -11.80
CA ARG A 111 13.14 5.08 -11.55
C ARG A 111 12.00 5.07 -12.56
N ASN A 112 10.78 4.85 -12.08
CA ASN A 112 9.57 4.85 -12.88
C ASN A 112 8.39 5.40 -12.06
N GLU A 113 7.51 6.18 -12.69
CA GLU A 113 6.28 6.68 -12.08
C GLU A 113 5.37 5.54 -11.58
N ALA A 114 5.38 4.39 -12.27
CA ALA A 114 4.64 3.20 -11.85
C ALA A 114 5.06 2.66 -10.46
N ASN A 115 6.28 2.97 -9.99
CA ASN A 115 6.72 2.58 -8.64
C ASN A 115 5.87 3.26 -7.56
N ARG A 116 5.31 4.46 -7.83
CA ARG A 116 4.44 5.19 -6.91
C ARG A 116 3.14 4.43 -6.65
N ASP A 117 2.56 3.86 -7.69
CA ASP A 117 1.31 3.10 -7.60
C ASP A 117 1.53 1.79 -6.84
N VAL A 118 2.62 1.07 -7.15
CA VAL A 118 3.00 -0.15 -6.42
C VAL A 118 3.24 0.16 -4.94
N MET A 119 3.95 1.23 -4.63
CA MET A 119 4.24 1.63 -3.26
C MET A 119 2.96 1.97 -2.49
N THR A 120 2.10 2.82 -3.05
CA THR A 120 0.83 3.21 -2.41
C THR A 120 -0.07 2.01 -2.21
N GLY A 121 -0.14 1.14 -3.22
CA GLY A 121 -0.90 -0.09 -3.20
C GLY A 121 -0.40 -1.09 -2.16
N VAL A 122 0.92 -1.27 -1.99
CA VAL A 122 1.49 -2.22 -1.02
C VAL A 122 1.47 -1.70 0.40
N LEU A 123 1.72 -0.40 0.59
CA LEU A 123 1.74 0.21 1.92
C LEU A 123 0.32 0.47 2.46
N GLY A 124 -0.69 0.57 1.58
CA GLY A 124 -2.05 0.92 1.97
C GLY A 124 -2.21 2.38 2.31
N GLY A 125 -1.47 3.24 1.60
CA GLY A 125 -1.38 4.67 1.84
C GLY A 125 -0.07 5.25 1.31
N ALA A 126 0.08 6.57 1.41
CA ALA A 126 1.23 7.28 0.84
C ALA A 126 2.54 7.05 1.63
N GLY A 127 2.48 6.55 2.86
CA GLY A 127 3.63 6.29 3.72
C GLY A 127 4.44 7.55 4.07
N ARG A 128 3.78 8.71 4.07
CA ARG A 128 4.38 10.03 4.29
C ARG A 128 4.41 10.40 5.78
N ARG A 129 3.73 9.66 6.66
CA ARG A 129 3.78 9.90 8.11
C ARG A 129 4.84 9.03 8.79
N PRO A 130 5.56 9.57 9.80
CA PRO A 130 6.44 8.78 10.65
C PRO A 130 5.67 7.60 11.26
N GLY A 131 6.31 6.43 11.34
CA GLY A 131 5.69 5.21 11.87
C GLY A 131 4.52 4.67 11.05
N GLY A 132 4.23 5.22 9.86
CA GLY A 132 3.16 4.73 8.99
C GLY A 132 1.75 5.09 9.47
N GLY A 133 1.57 6.20 10.19
CA GLY A 133 0.23 6.64 10.66
C GLY A 133 -0.77 7.02 9.55
N ASP A 134 -0.37 6.95 8.28
CA ASP A 134 -1.20 7.07 7.08
C ASP A 134 -1.33 5.74 6.30
N LEU A 135 -0.92 4.62 6.91
CA LEU A 135 -0.98 3.29 6.31
C LEU A 135 -2.09 2.46 6.94
N THR A 136 -2.79 1.70 6.10
CA THR A 136 -3.84 0.79 6.55
C THR A 136 -3.64 -0.58 5.95
N ILE A 137 -3.49 -1.58 6.82
CA ILE A 137 -3.37 -2.99 6.41
C ILE A 137 -4.29 -3.83 7.29
N SER A 138 -5.29 -4.46 6.68
CA SER A 138 -6.18 -5.42 7.34
C SER A 138 -5.60 -6.83 7.27
N THR A 139 -5.49 -7.49 8.41
CA THR A 139 -5.02 -8.89 8.52
C THR A 139 -6.14 -9.91 8.43
N HIS A 140 -7.38 -9.49 8.66
CA HIS A 140 -8.57 -10.32 8.57
C HIS A 140 -9.71 -9.47 8.04
N THR A 141 -10.26 -9.89 6.91
CA THR A 141 -11.32 -9.16 6.21
C THR A 141 -12.44 -10.10 5.84
N GLY A 142 -13.64 -9.79 6.33
CA GLY A 142 -14.86 -10.50 5.98
C GLY A 142 -15.74 -9.60 5.12
N VAL A 143 -16.20 -10.13 3.99
CA VAL A 143 -17.09 -9.42 3.06
C VAL A 143 -18.38 -10.21 2.90
N HIS A 144 -19.50 -9.52 3.01
CA HIS A 144 -20.83 -10.06 2.75
C HIS A 144 -21.57 -9.14 1.80
N MET A 145 -22.09 -9.70 0.71
CA MET A 145 -22.88 -8.99 -0.29
C MET A 145 -24.28 -9.59 -0.36
N GLU A 146 -25.30 -8.75 -0.28
CA GLU A 146 -26.71 -9.13 -0.28
C GLU A 146 -27.43 -8.34 -1.37
N LEU A 147 -28.13 -9.05 -2.26
CA LEU A 147 -28.89 -8.47 -3.37
C LEU A 147 -30.37 -8.71 -3.09
N ARG A 148 -31.13 -7.61 -3.00
CA ARG A 148 -32.58 -7.65 -2.74
C ARG A 148 -33.31 -6.78 -3.75
N ALA A 149 -34.14 -7.40 -4.58
CA ALA A 149 -34.91 -6.67 -5.58
C ALA A 149 -35.93 -5.73 -4.91
N VAL A 150 -36.06 -4.54 -5.51
CA VAL A 150 -37.12 -3.57 -5.21
C VAL A 150 -38.28 -3.83 -6.16
N ASP A 151 -37.96 -3.98 -7.45
CA ASP A 151 -38.85 -4.35 -8.54
C ASP A 151 -38.05 -5.09 -9.63
N GLN A 152 -38.55 -5.14 -10.87
CA GLN A 152 -37.88 -5.81 -11.98
C GLN A 152 -36.71 -5.01 -12.57
N GLU A 153 -36.61 -3.71 -12.28
CA GLU A 153 -35.59 -2.80 -12.81
C GLU A 153 -34.50 -2.49 -11.77
N LEU A 154 -34.88 -2.43 -10.49
CA LEU A 154 -34.02 -1.95 -9.41
C LEU A 154 -33.86 -2.98 -8.28
N TYR A 155 -32.69 -2.93 -7.64
CA TYR A 155 -32.38 -3.74 -6.46
C TYR A 155 -31.52 -2.94 -5.46
N TYR A 156 -31.57 -3.36 -4.20
CA TYR A 156 -30.64 -2.93 -3.18
C TYR A 156 -29.44 -3.87 -3.13
N LEU A 157 -28.25 -3.30 -3.31
CA LEU A 157 -27.00 -3.93 -2.96
C LEU A 157 -26.64 -3.55 -1.52
N THR A 158 -26.70 -4.51 -0.61
CA THR A 158 -26.13 -4.34 0.72
C THR A 158 -24.74 -4.96 0.80
N THR A 159 -23.74 -4.14 1.12
CA THR A 159 -22.37 -4.57 1.38
C THR A 159 -22.09 -4.42 2.88
N ALA A 160 -21.70 -5.51 3.54
CA ALA A 160 -21.19 -5.50 4.89
C ALA A 160 -19.73 -5.98 4.89
N VAL A 161 -18.83 -5.14 5.36
CA VAL A 161 -17.39 -5.43 5.39
C VAL A 161 -16.85 -5.23 6.80
N THR A 162 -15.99 -6.13 7.23
CA THR A 162 -15.28 -6.00 8.50
C THR A 162 -13.79 -6.15 8.29
N TYR A 163 -13.02 -5.20 8.82
CA TYR A 163 -11.57 -5.13 8.73
C TYR A 163 -10.94 -5.20 10.12
N SER A 164 -9.89 -6.00 10.28
CA SER A 164 -9.11 -6.09 11.52
C SER A 164 -7.67 -5.69 11.23
N PHE A 165 -7.24 -4.55 11.77
CA PHE A 165 -5.98 -3.91 11.38
C PHE A 165 -4.78 -4.55 12.07
N ARG A 166 -3.65 -4.64 11.35
CA ARG A 166 -2.39 -5.18 11.90
C ARG A 166 -1.83 -4.29 13.02
N GLN A 167 -1.98 -2.99 12.85
CA GLN A 167 -1.55 -1.95 13.75
C GLN A 167 -2.71 -0.99 13.93
N ASN A 168 -2.82 -0.41 15.13
CA ASN A 168 -3.88 0.52 15.45
C ASN A 168 -3.75 1.74 14.53
N VAL A 169 -4.81 2.07 13.80
CA VAL A 169 -4.83 3.13 12.80
C VAL A 169 -5.12 4.46 13.52
N PRO A 170 -4.17 5.41 13.60
CA PRO A 170 -4.30 6.60 14.43
C PRO A 170 -5.13 7.68 13.73
N VAL A 171 -6.44 7.45 13.65
CA VAL A 171 -7.39 8.34 12.99
C VAL A 171 -8.69 8.43 13.78
N ASP A 172 -9.32 9.60 13.69
CA ASP A 172 -10.60 9.95 14.31
C ASP A 172 -11.73 10.11 13.27
N ARG A 173 -11.47 9.79 12.00
CA ARG A 173 -12.42 9.99 10.91
C ARG A 173 -12.50 8.79 9.99
N PHE A 174 -13.70 8.59 9.46
CA PHE A 174 -14.00 7.65 8.39
C PHE A 174 -14.58 8.40 7.20
N ILE A 175 -14.04 8.16 6.01
CA ILE A 175 -14.43 8.86 4.79
C ILE A 175 -15.19 7.93 3.86
N VAL A 176 -16.18 8.49 3.19
CA VAL A 176 -16.92 7.83 2.14
C VAL A 176 -16.71 8.62 0.86
N PHE A 177 -16.27 7.93 -0.18
CA PHE A 177 -16.32 8.44 -1.54
C PHE A 177 -17.45 7.76 -2.29
N ALA A 178 -18.36 8.54 -2.87
CA ALA A 178 -19.38 8.03 -3.78
C ALA A 178 -19.15 8.60 -5.17
N THR A 179 -19.11 7.75 -6.19
CA THR A 179 -18.86 8.20 -7.57
C THR A 179 -19.57 7.33 -8.59
N CYS A 180 -19.96 7.91 -9.73
CA CYS A 180 -20.42 7.19 -10.91
C CYS A 180 -19.37 7.19 -12.05
N ASN A 181 -18.21 7.80 -11.82
CA ASN A 181 -17.14 7.91 -12.80
C ASN A 181 -16.10 6.82 -12.58
N ALA A 182 -15.93 5.93 -13.56
CA ALA A 182 -14.99 4.81 -13.47
C ALA A 182 -13.52 5.28 -13.32
N LEU A 183 -13.14 6.40 -13.94
CA LEU A 183 -11.80 6.96 -13.79
C LEU A 183 -11.56 7.42 -12.34
N LEU A 184 -12.55 8.08 -11.73
CA LEU A 184 -12.47 8.48 -10.32
C LEU A 184 -12.41 7.27 -9.40
N ARG A 185 -13.28 6.26 -9.62
CA ARG A 185 -13.26 5.00 -8.87
C ARG A 185 -11.85 4.40 -8.82
N ASP A 186 -11.21 4.27 -9.98
CA ASP A 186 -9.89 3.65 -10.08
C ASP A 186 -8.80 4.54 -9.45
N SER A 187 -8.96 5.87 -9.53
CA SER A 187 -7.99 6.84 -9.04
C SER A 187 -8.07 7.11 -7.53
N ILE A 188 -9.24 6.95 -6.92
CA ILE A 188 -9.47 7.27 -5.49
C ILE A 188 -8.55 6.46 -4.59
N SER A 189 -8.40 5.16 -4.84
CA SER A 189 -7.56 4.29 -4.01
C SER A 189 -6.08 4.71 -4.00
N SER A 190 -5.57 5.19 -5.13
CA SER A 190 -4.19 5.71 -5.26
C SER A 190 -4.06 7.17 -4.81
N GLY A 191 -5.14 7.95 -4.87
CA GLY A 191 -5.15 9.37 -4.57
C GLY A 191 -5.56 9.73 -3.13
N CYS A 192 -6.16 8.79 -2.40
CA CYS A 192 -6.63 9.03 -1.04
C CYS A 192 -5.45 9.16 -0.07
N GLN A 193 -5.46 10.22 0.73
CA GLN A 193 -4.43 10.48 1.76
C GLN A 193 -4.85 10.00 3.15
N LEU A 194 -6.05 9.43 3.28
CA LEU A 194 -6.67 9.11 4.56
C LEU A 194 -6.70 7.60 4.76
N PRO A 195 -6.42 7.12 5.98
CA PRO A 195 -6.21 5.70 6.21
C PRO A 195 -7.52 4.90 6.22
N LEU A 196 -8.64 5.49 6.65
CA LEU A 196 -9.92 4.80 6.72
C LEU A 196 -10.93 5.44 5.77
N PHE A 197 -11.24 4.72 4.71
CA PHE A 197 -12.30 5.10 3.79
C PHE A 197 -13.00 3.90 3.15
N GLU A 198 -14.16 4.17 2.57
CA GLU A 198 -14.88 3.28 1.66
C GLU A 198 -15.18 3.99 0.33
N LEU A 199 -15.29 3.19 -0.74
CA LEU A 199 -15.62 3.65 -2.08
C LEU A 199 -16.92 2.99 -2.53
N TRP A 200 -17.91 3.81 -2.83
CA TRP A 200 -19.22 3.40 -3.34
C TRP A 200 -19.36 3.84 -4.79
N PHE A 201 -19.48 2.86 -5.67
CA PHE A 201 -19.61 3.09 -7.09
C PHE A 201 -21.04 2.82 -7.54
N VAL A 202 -21.69 3.83 -8.11
CA VAL A 202 -23.02 3.72 -8.72
C VAL A 202 -22.84 3.89 -10.23
N PRO A 203 -22.82 2.80 -11.02
CA PRO A 203 -22.47 2.87 -12.44
C PRO A 203 -23.38 3.80 -13.26
N ASP A 204 -24.68 3.82 -12.95
CA ASP A 204 -25.66 4.66 -13.63
C ASP A 204 -25.61 6.11 -13.12
N SER A 205 -25.10 7.01 -13.96
CA SER A 205 -25.00 8.45 -13.64
C SER A 205 -26.35 9.12 -13.47
N THR A 206 -27.43 8.59 -14.04
CA THR A 206 -28.79 9.12 -13.89
C THR A 206 -29.40 8.80 -12.53
N LEU A 207 -28.97 7.69 -11.92
CA LEU A 207 -29.38 7.25 -10.58
C LEU A 207 -28.40 7.68 -9.48
N PHE A 208 -27.23 8.22 -9.84
CA PHE A 208 -26.16 8.50 -8.89
C PHE A 208 -26.62 9.32 -7.68
N HIS A 209 -27.24 10.47 -7.89
CA HIS A 209 -27.63 11.34 -6.77
C HIS A 209 -28.71 10.70 -5.88
N SER A 210 -29.74 10.11 -6.47
CA SER A 210 -30.82 9.47 -5.73
C SER A 210 -30.34 8.22 -4.97
N SER A 211 -29.49 7.41 -5.60
CA SER A 211 -28.87 6.24 -4.95
C SER A 211 -27.99 6.66 -3.78
N VAL A 212 -27.20 7.75 -3.93
CA VAL A 212 -26.39 8.25 -2.82
C VAL A 212 -27.27 8.77 -1.67
N ASP A 213 -28.30 9.55 -1.97
CA ASP A 213 -29.19 10.10 -0.95
C ASP A 213 -29.97 9.00 -0.19
N ASP A 214 -30.38 7.94 -0.89
CA ASP A 214 -31.04 6.77 -0.29
C ASP A 214 -30.09 5.89 0.53
N MET A 215 -28.83 5.83 0.12
CA MET A 215 -27.81 5.04 0.79
C MET A 215 -27.33 5.67 2.11
N LEU A 216 -27.21 7.01 2.20
CA LEU A 216 -26.68 7.70 3.39
C LEU A 216 -27.37 7.29 4.73
N PRO A 217 -28.71 7.18 4.81
CA PRO A 217 -29.40 6.71 6.02
C PRO A 217 -29.15 5.24 6.36
N SER A 218 -28.73 4.41 5.39
CA SER A 218 -28.51 2.98 5.58
C SER A 218 -27.16 2.65 6.21
N VAL A 219 -26.24 3.60 6.21
CA VAL A 219 -24.85 3.41 6.63
C VAL A 219 -24.78 3.14 8.13
N ARG A 220 -24.18 2.00 8.49
CA ARG A 220 -23.90 1.60 9.87
C ARG A 220 -22.41 1.39 10.03
N LEU A 221 -21.88 1.86 11.15
CA LEU A 221 -20.47 1.69 11.51
C LEU A 221 -20.34 1.00 12.87
N GLY A 222 -19.42 0.05 12.96
CA GLY A 222 -18.91 -0.49 14.20
C GLY A 222 -17.41 -0.26 14.28
N ILE A 223 -16.91 0.14 15.45
CA ILE A 223 -15.49 0.36 15.70
C ILE A 223 -15.06 -0.36 16.98
N GLU A 224 -13.90 -1.01 16.92
CA GLU A 224 -13.10 -1.35 18.10
C GLU A 224 -11.89 -0.41 18.10
N TYR A 225 -11.62 0.26 19.22
CA TYR A 225 -10.65 1.34 19.29
C TYR A 225 -9.96 1.44 20.64
N VAL A 226 -8.82 2.12 20.63
CA VAL A 226 -8.06 2.50 21.83
C VAL A 226 -8.30 3.98 22.13
N ASP A 227 -8.57 4.30 23.40
CA ASP A 227 -8.72 5.67 23.89
C ASP A 227 -7.37 6.33 24.22
N SER A 228 -7.39 7.62 24.57
CA SER A 228 -6.20 8.38 24.95
C SER A 228 -5.46 7.86 26.19
N ALA A 229 -6.10 7.01 27.01
CA ALA A 229 -5.51 6.36 28.16
C ALA A 229 -4.97 4.95 27.84
N GLY A 230 -5.05 4.51 26.58
CA GLY A 230 -4.61 3.19 26.14
C GLY A 230 -5.60 2.06 26.46
N ARG A 231 -6.87 2.38 26.76
CA ARG A 231 -7.91 1.38 27.05
C ARG A 231 -8.67 1.02 25.78
N HIS A 232 -9.07 -0.25 25.68
CA HIS A 232 -9.80 -0.79 24.55
C HIS A 232 -11.31 -0.67 24.75
N HIS A 233 -12.01 -0.27 23.69
CA HIS A 233 -13.45 -0.06 23.68
C HIS A 233 -14.06 -0.57 22.38
N SER A 234 -15.36 -0.82 22.40
CA SER A 234 -16.15 -1.14 21.21
C SER A 234 -17.39 -0.25 21.18
N ALA A 235 -17.70 0.29 20.01
CA ALA A 235 -18.88 1.12 19.79
C ALA A 235 -19.51 0.82 18.43
N SER A 236 -20.80 1.09 18.29
CA SER A 236 -21.51 0.95 17.02
C SER A 236 -22.61 1.99 16.91
N ALA A 237 -22.79 2.52 15.70
CA ALA A 237 -23.84 3.47 15.39
C ALA A 237 -24.67 2.95 14.22
N SER A 238 -25.97 2.80 14.46
CA SER A 238 -26.95 2.45 13.43
C SER A 238 -27.43 3.68 12.63
N LYS A 239 -27.08 4.89 13.09
CA LYS A 239 -27.33 6.16 12.41
C LYS A 239 -26.12 7.05 12.60
N LEU A 240 -25.37 7.24 11.53
CA LEU A 240 -24.19 8.10 11.51
C LEU A 240 -24.55 9.51 11.08
N ARG A 241 -23.80 10.49 11.58
CA ARG A 241 -23.83 11.86 11.07
C ARG A 241 -22.77 12.02 9.99
N LEU A 242 -23.08 11.56 8.79
CA LEU A 242 -22.24 11.79 7.62
C LEU A 242 -22.39 13.24 7.16
N ARG A 243 -21.28 13.98 7.15
CA ARG A 243 -21.23 15.38 6.73
C ARG A 243 -20.66 15.45 5.32
N GLU A 244 -21.42 16.05 4.39
CA GLU A 244 -20.94 16.23 3.03
C GLU A 244 -19.83 17.29 2.99
N VAL A 245 -18.69 16.90 2.41
CA VAL A 245 -17.52 17.74 2.25
C VAL A 245 -17.72 18.64 1.03
N LYS A 246 -17.54 19.95 1.22
CA LYS A 246 -17.68 20.92 0.14
C LYS A 246 -16.59 20.74 -0.90
N TYR A 247 -16.92 20.92 -2.19
CA TYR A 247 -15.99 20.65 -3.29
C TYR A 247 -14.66 21.42 -3.19
N GLN A 248 -14.67 22.63 -2.59
CA GLN A 248 -13.45 23.42 -2.39
C GLN A 248 -12.43 22.74 -1.47
N GLN A 249 -12.86 21.76 -0.66
CA GLN A 249 -12.04 21.02 0.29
C GLN A 249 -11.65 19.62 -0.24
N TRP A 250 -12.17 19.17 -1.39
CA TRP A 250 -11.89 17.82 -1.90
C TRP A 250 -10.41 17.54 -2.14
N ALA A 251 -9.64 18.59 -2.43
CA ALA A 251 -8.19 18.54 -2.56
C ALA A 251 -7.44 18.08 -1.28
N ASP A 252 -8.08 18.21 -0.11
CA ASP A 252 -7.53 17.74 1.16
C ASP A 252 -7.68 16.21 1.31
N TYR A 253 -8.59 15.60 0.55
CA TYR A 253 -8.93 14.18 0.60
C TYR A 253 -8.25 13.40 -0.54
N LEU A 254 -8.22 13.98 -1.74
CA LEU A 254 -7.76 13.34 -2.97
C LEU A 254 -6.62 14.14 -3.61
N SER A 255 -5.43 13.55 -3.67
CA SER A 255 -4.20 14.21 -4.13
C SER A 255 -4.24 14.64 -5.59
N PHE A 256 -4.95 13.91 -6.46
CA PHE A 256 -5.05 14.23 -7.88
C PHE A 256 -5.80 15.53 -8.19
N PHE A 257 -6.43 16.18 -7.19
CA PHE A 257 -6.93 17.55 -7.32
C PHE A 257 -5.88 18.62 -7.00
N ARG A 258 -4.78 18.26 -6.33
CA ARG A 258 -3.67 19.18 -5.99
C ARG A 258 -2.52 19.10 -6.97
N GLU A 259 -2.15 17.88 -7.34
CA GLU A 259 -0.91 17.58 -8.07
C GLU A 259 -1.13 16.48 -9.11
N ASP A 260 -0.21 16.40 -10.07
CA ASP A 260 -0.18 15.30 -11.04
C ASP A 260 0.19 13.98 -10.33
N MET A 261 -0.51 12.91 -10.70
CA MET A 261 -0.35 11.56 -10.16
C MET A 261 0.15 10.62 -11.25
N GLY A 262 1.40 10.83 -11.69
CA GLY A 262 2.03 10.06 -12.77
C GLY A 262 1.26 10.20 -14.08
N PRO A 263 0.64 9.12 -14.62
CA PRO A 263 -0.13 9.19 -15.86
C PRO A 263 -1.47 9.95 -15.72
N LEU A 264 -1.95 10.19 -14.50
CA LEU A 264 -3.17 10.95 -14.25
C LEU A 264 -2.83 12.43 -14.03
N PRO A 265 -3.15 13.34 -14.97
CA PRO A 265 -2.92 14.76 -14.79
C PRO A 265 -3.83 15.32 -13.70
N ARG A 266 -3.43 16.45 -13.10
CA ARG A 266 -4.23 17.15 -12.09
C ARG A 266 -5.63 17.45 -12.61
N GLN A 267 -6.64 16.97 -11.90
CA GLN A 267 -8.05 17.20 -12.20
C GLN A 267 -8.58 18.46 -11.49
N ASN A 268 -9.72 18.99 -11.94
CA ASN A 268 -10.37 20.11 -11.29
C ASN A 268 -11.65 19.65 -10.57
N THR A 269 -11.77 20.01 -9.29
CA THR A 269 -12.93 19.69 -8.46
C THR A 269 -14.28 20.14 -9.05
N SER A 270 -14.33 21.26 -9.78
CA SER A 270 -15.57 21.76 -10.37
C SER A 270 -16.17 20.86 -11.44
N ASP A 271 -15.31 20.07 -12.09
CA ASP A 271 -15.69 19.24 -13.23
C ASP A 271 -16.39 17.95 -12.76
N HIS A 272 -16.34 17.67 -11.45
CA HIS A 272 -16.82 16.44 -10.82
C HIS A 272 -18.02 16.64 -9.88
N LEU A 273 -18.66 17.82 -9.93
CA LEU A 273 -19.82 18.12 -9.08
C LEU A 273 -21.03 17.20 -9.35
N GLY A 274 -21.11 16.62 -10.54
CA GLY A 274 -22.18 15.70 -10.93
C GLY A 274 -21.85 14.21 -10.80
N ASP A 275 -20.59 13.85 -10.51
CA ASP A 275 -20.12 12.47 -10.54
C ASP A 275 -19.28 12.04 -9.32
N LEU A 276 -19.08 12.94 -8.36
CA LEU A 276 -18.38 12.67 -7.10
C LEU A 276 -19.11 13.35 -5.93
N ARG A 277 -19.24 12.62 -4.82
CA ARG A 277 -19.63 13.15 -3.51
C ARG A 277 -18.73 12.56 -2.45
N ILE A 278 -18.35 13.37 -1.47
CA ILE A 278 -17.45 12.97 -0.38
C ILE A 278 -18.15 13.24 0.94
N PHE A 279 -18.17 12.26 1.83
CA PHE A 279 -18.74 12.41 3.16
C PHE A 279 -17.71 12.04 4.22
N GLU A 280 -17.69 12.81 5.31
CA GLU A 280 -16.88 12.50 6.49
C GLU A 280 -17.76 12.12 7.68
N CYS A 281 -17.28 11.18 8.48
CA CYS A 281 -17.80 10.83 9.79
C CYS A 281 -16.69 11.05 10.81
N ASP A 282 -16.99 11.78 11.88
CA ASP A 282 -16.16 11.78 13.09
C ASP A 282 -16.44 10.48 13.85
N LEU A 283 -15.41 9.71 14.15
CA LEU A 283 -15.51 8.45 14.88
C LEU A 283 -15.71 8.68 16.37
N SER A 284 -15.34 9.86 16.89
CA SER A 284 -15.63 10.24 18.26
C SER A 284 -17.13 10.47 18.48
N ASP A 285 -17.89 10.85 17.45
CA ASP A 285 -19.36 10.94 17.51
C ASP A 285 -20.03 9.56 17.74
N ILE A 286 -19.29 8.46 17.56
CA ILE A 286 -19.76 7.07 17.77
C ILE A 286 -19.32 6.55 19.14
N ALA A 287 -18.22 7.06 19.69
CA ALA A 287 -17.72 6.71 21.00
C ALA A 287 -18.68 7.20 22.10
N ALA A 288 -18.58 6.61 23.29
CA ALA A 288 -19.31 7.09 24.46
C ALA A 288 -18.80 8.50 24.85
N ASP A 289 -19.65 9.30 25.49
CA ASP A 289 -19.39 10.72 25.82
C ASP A 289 -18.10 10.97 26.63
N ASP A 290 -17.54 9.93 27.28
CA ASP A 290 -16.33 10.00 28.10
C ASP A 290 -15.05 9.50 27.41
N HIS A 291 -15.14 9.04 26.15
CA HIS A 291 -14.01 8.47 25.42
C HIS A 291 -13.69 9.24 24.14
N THR A 292 -12.41 9.58 23.98
CA THR A 292 -11.88 10.09 22.71
C THR A 292 -11.19 8.95 21.96
N VAL A 293 -11.59 8.72 20.71
CA VAL A 293 -10.98 7.72 19.84
C VAL A 293 -9.56 8.17 19.49
N GLN A 294 -8.56 7.40 19.89
CA GLN A 294 -7.16 7.66 19.53
C GLN A 294 -6.72 6.85 18.31
N ALA A 295 -7.08 5.57 18.27
CA ALA A 295 -6.72 4.69 17.17
C ALA A 295 -7.71 3.54 17.00
N ILE A 296 -7.94 3.11 15.76
CA ILE A 296 -8.89 2.06 15.40
C ILE A 296 -8.17 0.72 15.25
N GLU A 297 -8.73 -0.32 15.85
CA GLU A 297 -8.26 -1.71 15.80
C GLU A 297 -9.09 -2.54 14.80
N ARG A 298 -10.41 -2.30 14.80
CA ARG A 298 -11.36 -2.98 13.91
C ARG A 298 -12.39 -2.00 13.40
N LEU A 299 -12.75 -2.13 12.12
CA LEU A 299 -13.79 -1.34 11.46
C LEU A 299 -14.82 -2.28 10.83
N SER A 300 -16.10 -2.08 11.12
CA SER A 300 -17.20 -2.77 10.48
C SER A 300 -18.11 -1.75 9.79
N VAL A 301 -18.33 -1.91 8.49
CA VAL A 301 -19.18 -1.02 7.69
C VAL A 301 -20.32 -1.85 7.12
N ARG A 302 -21.56 -1.38 7.22
CA ARG A 302 -22.69 -1.91 6.44
C ARG A 302 -23.37 -0.76 5.71
N VAL A 303 -23.59 -0.92 4.41
CA VAL A 303 -24.23 0.06 3.55
C VAL A 303 -25.17 -0.64 2.58
N SER A 304 -26.29 -0.01 2.26
CA SER A 304 -27.21 -0.44 1.22
C SER A 304 -27.34 0.67 0.18
N ALA A 305 -27.18 0.35 -1.10
CA ALA A 305 -27.34 1.31 -2.20
C ALA A 305 -28.25 0.74 -3.28
N LEU A 306 -29.02 1.63 -3.92
CA LEU A 306 -29.92 1.28 -5.02
C LEU A 306 -29.14 1.18 -6.34
N GLN A 307 -29.35 0.11 -7.10
CA GLN A 307 -28.70 -0.16 -8.39
C GLN A 307 -29.68 -0.81 -9.37
N ARG A 308 -29.28 -0.96 -10.64
CA ARG A 308 -30.13 -1.54 -11.68
C ARG A 308 -29.85 -3.01 -11.91
N VAL A 309 -30.92 -3.79 -12.08
CA VAL A 309 -30.84 -5.22 -12.36
C VAL A 309 -30.22 -5.49 -13.73
N ASP A 310 -30.41 -4.61 -14.71
CA ASP A 310 -29.88 -4.77 -16.07
C ASP A 310 -28.38 -4.45 -16.21
N ASP A 311 -27.74 -3.88 -15.18
CA ASP A 311 -26.27 -3.79 -15.11
C ASP A 311 -25.63 -5.19 -15.14
N GLY A 312 -26.37 -6.22 -14.72
CA GLY A 312 -25.94 -7.62 -14.80
C GLY A 312 -24.75 -7.96 -13.90
N MET A 313 -24.31 -7.03 -13.04
CA MET A 313 -23.20 -7.23 -12.15
C MET A 313 -23.18 -6.29 -10.94
N CYS A 314 -22.53 -6.75 -9.87
CA CYS A 314 -22.07 -5.92 -8.77
C CYS A 314 -20.67 -6.40 -8.37
N TYR A 315 -19.95 -5.63 -7.57
CA TYR A 315 -18.61 -6.03 -7.13
C TYR A 315 -18.26 -5.40 -5.79
N TRP A 316 -17.28 -6.02 -5.15
CA TRP A 316 -16.53 -5.42 -4.05
C TRP A 316 -15.06 -5.35 -4.45
N GLN A 317 -14.41 -4.25 -4.08
CA GLN A 317 -13.00 -3.96 -4.34
C GLN A 317 -12.33 -3.58 -3.02
N ALA A 318 -11.12 -4.09 -2.80
CA ALA A 318 -10.33 -3.75 -1.63
C ALA A 318 -9.95 -2.25 -1.66
N PRO A 319 -10.30 -1.46 -0.62
CA PRO A 319 -9.90 -0.06 -0.53
C PRO A 319 -8.42 0.10 -0.10
N TYR A 320 -7.89 -0.88 0.62
CA TYR A 320 -6.51 -0.95 1.11
C TYR A 320 -6.04 -2.42 1.14
N PRO A 321 -4.73 -2.68 1.31
CA PRO A 321 -4.20 -4.02 1.54
C PRO A 321 -4.96 -4.76 2.62
N CYS A 322 -5.57 -5.87 2.22
CA CYS A 322 -6.37 -6.66 3.12
C CYS A 322 -6.19 -8.14 2.82
N TYR A 323 -5.99 -8.94 3.86
CA TYR A 323 -6.14 -10.37 3.75
C TYR A 323 -7.63 -10.71 3.86
N VAL A 324 -8.17 -11.35 2.82
CA VAL A 324 -9.57 -11.76 2.75
C VAL A 324 -9.64 -13.26 2.91
N ASP A 325 -10.31 -13.71 3.97
CA ASP A 325 -10.55 -15.13 4.21
C ASP A 325 -11.63 -15.63 3.24
N GLN A 326 -12.81 -15.00 3.30
CA GLN A 326 -13.99 -15.41 2.55
C GLN A 326 -14.86 -14.22 2.13
N ILE A 327 -15.57 -14.40 1.02
CA ILE A 327 -16.67 -13.52 0.59
C ILE A 327 -17.94 -14.33 0.48
N THR A 328 -19.01 -13.83 1.10
CA THR A 328 -20.32 -14.50 1.15
C THR A 328 -21.35 -13.71 0.36
N PHE A 329 -22.29 -14.42 -0.26
CA PHE A 329 -23.27 -13.84 -1.17
C PHE A 329 -24.68 -14.30 -0.81
N ALA A 330 -25.60 -13.36 -0.62
CA ALA A 330 -27.03 -13.61 -0.45
C ALA A 330 -27.80 -13.02 -1.64
N VAL A 331 -28.05 -13.83 -2.66
CA VAL A 331 -28.55 -13.35 -3.97
C VAL A 331 -29.97 -13.81 -4.31
N LYS A 332 -30.57 -14.63 -3.45
CA LYS A 332 -31.87 -15.26 -3.70
C LYS A 332 -32.99 -14.23 -3.88
N GLU A 333 -32.92 -13.11 -3.17
CA GLU A 333 -33.94 -12.05 -3.20
C GLU A 333 -33.81 -11.13 -4.42
N LEU A 334 -32.86 -11.37 -5.34
CA LEU A 334 -32.83 -10.68 -6.63
C LEU A 334 -33.99 -11.13 -7.55
N ASP A 335 -34.44 -12.38 -7.39
CA ASP A 335 -35.58 -12.91 -8.14
C ASP A 335 -36.86 -12.72 -7.33
N VAL A 336 -37.58 -11.62 -7.62
CA VAL A 336 -38.83 -11.22 -6.94
C VAL A 336 -39.89 -12.33 -6.97
N GLU A 337 -39.93 -13.11 -8.06
CA GLU A 337 -40.94 -14.14 -8.29
C GLU A 337 -40.50 -15.53 -7.79
N GLY A 338 -39.22 -15.68 -7.41
CA GLY A 338 -38.64 -16.96 -6.97
C GLY A 338 -38.66 -18.03 -8.07
N SER A 339 -38.69 -17.60 -9.33
CA SER A 339 -38.81 -18.45 -10.51
C SER A 339 -37.51 -19.19 -10.91
N GLY A 340 -36.39 -18.84 -10.29
CA GLY A 340 -35.06 -19.21 -10.76
C GLY A 340 -34.64 -18.42 -11.99
N ALA A 341 -35.08 -17.16 -12.10
CA ALA A 341 -34.88 -16.29 -13.27
C ALA A 341 -33.40 -16.03 -13.56
N PHE A 342 -32.52 -16.08 -12.55
CA PHE A 342 -31.12 -15.72 -12.70
C PHE A 342 -30.15 -16.87 -12.43
N GLU A 343 -29.12 -16.93 -13.26
CA GLU A 343 -27.89 -17.66 -12.96
C GLU A 343 -26.77 -16.67 -12.61
N PHE A 344 -25.87 -17.08 -11.73
CA PHE A 344 -24.82 -16.25 -11.14
C PHE A 344 -23.43 -16.79 -11.46
N ASN A 345 -22.45 -15.91 -11.62
CA ASN A 345 -21.06 -16.27 -11.76
C ASN A 345 -20.16 -15.33 -10.96
N LEU A 346 -19.11 -15.88 -10.35
CA LEU A 346 -18.11 -15.13 -9.60
C LEU A 346 -16.85 -14.95 -10.44
N ALA A 347 -16.44 -13.70 -10.63
CA ALA A 347 -15.27 -13.32 -11.39
C ALA A 347 -14.32 -12.48 -10.52
N PRO A 348 -13.29 -13.10 -9.92
CA PRO A 348 -12.15 -12.37 -9.39
C PRO A 348 -11.50 -11.53 -10.50
N PHE A 349 -11.16 -10.29 -10.22
CA PHE A 349 -10.39 -9.43 -11.12
C PHE A 349 -9.09 -9.00 -10.46
N THR A 350 -8.05 -8.81 -11.30
CA THR A 350 -6.68 -8.39 -10.93
C THR A 350 -5.95 -9.26 -9.89
N PHE A 351 -6.57 -10.35 -9.42
CA PHE A 351 -5.93 -11.45 -8.71
C PHE A 351 -6.43 -12.81 -9.23
N ARG A 352 -5.73 -13.89 -8.87
CA ARG A 352 -6.15 -15.26 -9.18
C ARG A 352 -6.67 -15.94 -7.93
N SER A 353 -7.98 -16.21 -7.90
CA SER A 353 -8.54 -17.15 -6.93
C SER A 353 -8.48 -18.57 -7.49
N ASN A 354 -7.88 -19.50 -6.75
CA ASN A 354 -7.85 -20.92 -7.13
C ASN A 354 -9.19 -21.64 -6.85
N THR A 355 -10.14 -20.97 -6.18
CA THR A 355 -11.42 -21.53 -5.72
C THR A 355 -12.62 -20.95 -6.46
N ALA A 356 -12.44 -19.88 -7.23
CA ALA A 356 -13.53 -19.25 -7.98
C ALA A 356 -14.07 -20.20 -9.06
N THR A 357 -15.37 -20.46 -9.03
CA THR A 357 -16.02 -21.33 -10.00
C THR A 357 -16.36 -20.52 -11.25
N THR A 358 -15.86 -20.92 -12.42
CA THR A 358 -16.15 -20.26 -13.72
C THR A 358 -17.49 -20.66 -14.33
N ARG A 359 -18.34 -21.37 -13.58
CA ARG A 359 -19.65 -21.84 -14.02
C ARG A 359 -20.74 -20.87 -13.57
N TRP A 360 -21.82 -20.84 -14.34
CA TRP A 360 -23.05 -20.18 -13.96
C TRP A 360 -23.83 -21.10 -13.02
N LEU A 361 -24.24 -20.58 -11.86
CA LEU A 361 -24.84 -21.33 -10.76
C LEU A 361 -26.20 -20.72 -10.41
N ARG A 362 -27.09 -21.52 -9.84
CA ARG A 362 -28.31 -21.00 -9.23
C ARG A 362 -27.97 -20.31 -7.91
N ALA A 363 -28.87 -19.45 -7.44
CA ALA A 363 -28.71 -18.73 -6.17
C ALA A 363 -28.41 -19.67 -4.98
N GLU A 364 -29.07 -20.83 -4.94
CA GLU A 364 -28.94 -21.83 -3.86
C GLU A 364 -27.60 -22.58 -3.87
N ASP A 365 -27.00 -22.67 -5.06
CA ASP A 365 -25.75 -23.38 -5.31
C ASP A 365 -24.55 -22.43 -5.31
N LEU A 366 -24.77 -21.12 -5.13
CA LEU A 366 -23.71 -20.12 -5.13
C LEU A 366 -22.86 -20.31 -3.87
N PRO A 367 -21.59 -20.78 -3.99
CA PRO A 367 -20.78 -21.06 -2.83
C PRO A 367 -20.33 -19.78 -2.15
N GLU A 368 -19.97 -19.89 -0.87
CA GLU A 368 -19.05 -18.93 -0.25
C GLU A 368 -17.72 -18.98 -1.00
N LEU A 369 -17.18 -17.82 -1.38
CA LEU A 369 -15.91 -17.74 -2.08
C LEU A 369 -14.77 -17.72 -1.06
N ASP A 370 -14.09 -18.85 -0.94
CA ASP A 370 -12.88 -19.00 -0.11
C ASP A 370 -11.68 -18.32 -0.80
N VAL A 371 -11.35 -17.09 -0.42
CA VAL A 371 -10.31 -16.27 -1.09
C VAL A 371 -8.92 -16.60 -0.56
N ARG A 372 -8.76 -16.59 0.77
CA ARG A 372 -7.51 -16.84 1.52
C ARG A 372 -6.28 -16.17 0.91
N SER A 373 -6.43 -14.92 0.48
CA SER A 373 -5.39 -14.18 -0.23
C SER A 373 -5.30 -12.73 0.22
N TRP A 374 -4.10 -12.19 0.10
CA TRP A 374 -3.88 -10.74 0.16
C TRP A 374 -4.45 -10.10 -1.11
N LEU A 375 -5.32 -9.12 -0.90
CA LEU A 375 -5.86 -8.24 -1.93
C LEU A 375 -5.27 -6.85 -1.74
N LEU A 376 -4.80 -6.26 -2.84
CA LEU A 376 -4.30 -4.89 -2.89
C LEU A 376 -5.41 -3.98 -3.43
N PRO A 377 -5.31 -2.65 -3.25
CA PRO A 377 -6.14 -1.71 -3.96
C PRO A 377 -6.23 -2.04 -5.45
N GLY A 378 -7.45 -2.14 -5.97
CA GLY A 378 -7.69 -2.59 -7.36
C GLY A 378 -8.01 -4.07 -7.50
N HIS A 379 -7.76 -4.90 -6.48
CA HIS A 379 -8.22 -6.29 -6.41
C HIS A 379 -9.64 -6.37 -5.88
N GLY A 380 -10.41 -7.33 -6.40
CA GLY A 380 -11.78 -7.51 -5.97
C GLY A 380 -12.50 -8.64 -6.70
N VAL A 381 -13.78 -8.81 -6.35
CA VAL A 381 -14.62 -9.87 -6.90
C VAL A 381 -15.88 -9.26 -7.45
N ALA A 382 -16.18 -9.58 -8.71
CA ALA A 382 -17.45 -9.27 -9.33
C ALA A 382 -18.39 -10.48 -9.21
N LEU A 383 -19.63 -10.21 -8.81
CA LEU A 383 -20.76 -11.12 -8.94
C LEU A 383 -21.54 -10.70 -10.20
N LEU A 384 -21.60 -11.59 -11.17
CA LEU A 384 -22.31 -11.42 -12.44
C LEU A 384 -23.61 -12.21 -12.36
N TRP A 385 -24.67 -11.72 -12.99
CA TRP A 385 -25.91 -12.48 -13.20
C TRP A 385 -26.43 -12.32 -14.63
N ARG A 386 -27.24 -13.30 -15.05
CA ARG A 386 -27.93 -13.30 -16.33
C ARG A 386 -29.24 -14.07 -16.25
N PRO A 387 -30.17 -13.85 -17.18
CA PRO A 387 -31.36 -14.69 -17.30
C PRO A 387 -31.00 -16.17 -17.47
N SER A 388 -31.71 -17.03 -16.76
CA SER A 388 -31.56 -18.48 -16.80
C SER A 388 -31.94 -19.02 -18.17
N ARG A 389 -31.11 -19.89 -18.74
CA ARG A 389 -31.31 -20.48 -20.08
C ARG A 389 -32.41 -21.56 -20.12
N GLY A 390 -33.05 -21.86 -18.99
CA GLY A 390 -34.04 -22.94 -18.84
C GLY A 390 -35.50 -22.49 -18.91
N GLY A 391 -35.78 -21.24 -19.27
CA GLY A 391 -37.13 -20.68 -19.36
C GLY A 391 -37.52 -20.32 -20.80
N GLU A 392 -37.65 -21.33 -21.67
CA GLU A 392 -38.52 -21.31 -22.86
C GLU A 392 -39.35 -22.60 -22.89
#